data_AF-A0A3C0E1Q0-F1
#
_entry.id   AF-A0A3C0E1Q0-F1
#
_cell.length_a   1.000
_cell.length_b   1.000
_cell.length_c   1.000
_cell.angle_alpha   90.00
_cell.angle_beta   90.00
_cell.angle_gamma   90.00
#
_symmetry.space_group_name_H-M   'P 1'
#
loop_
_entity.id
_entity.type
_entity.pdbx_description
1 polymer ?
#
loop_
_entity_poly.entity_id
_entity_poly.type
_entity_poly.pdbx_seq_one_letter_code
_entity_poly.pdbx_strand_id
1 'polypeptide(L)'
;CVGCFADQSTCVSNNCFFACAFGSEADCEACVAQNCQADFEVCAGIVDLDQDGESTICDCDDSDGTVYPGAPGTASGVDNNCDGVLSESEAACPLDLDGDLAVTVADVLSLLSEFGCEAGCTNDVDGDGQVSVADVLTLLSGFGTVC
;
A
#
# COMPACT_ATOMS: atom_id res chain seq x y z
N CYS A 1 -16.81 -17.85 -11.16
CA CYS A 1 -17.96 -17.08 -10.61
C CYS A 1 -19.22 -17.94 -10.43
N VAL A 2 -19.87 -18.46 -11.48
CA VAL A 2 -21.17 -19.18 -11.32
C VAL A 2 -21.09 -20.44 -10.44
N GLY A 3 -19.96 -21.16 -10.46
CA GLY A 3 -19.74 -22.31 -9.56
C GLY A 3 -19.79 -21.92 -8.08
N CYS A 4 -19.05 -20.88 -7.68
CA CYS A 4 -19.05 -20.36 -6.30
C CYS A 4 -20.46 -19.95 -5.84
N PHE A 5 -21.25 -19.32 -6.71
CA PHE A 5 -22.65 -19.00 -6.40
C PHE A 5 -23.52 -20.25 -6.23
N ALA A 6 -23.30 -21.30 -7.03
CA ALA A 6 -24.01 -22.57 -6.88
C ALA A 6 -23.65 -23.28 -5.56
N ASP A 7 -22.38 -23.26 -5.18
CA ASP A 7 -21.89 -23.82 -3.92
C ASP A 7 -22.40 -23.02 -2.72
N GLN A 8 -22.38 -21.68 -2.81
CA GLN A 8 -22.98 -20.80 -1.81
C GLN A 8 -24.49 -21.07 -1.66
N SER A 9 -25.24 -21.15 -2.76
CA SER A 9 -26.68 -21.47 -2.73
C SER A 9 -26.97 -22.83 -2.09
N THR A 10 -26.12 -23.82 -2.35
CA THR A 10 -26.18 -25.15 -1.73
C THR A 10 -25.89 -25.05 -0.22
N CYS A 11 -24.87 -24.28 0.18
CA CYS A 11 -24.56 -24.05 1.58
C CYS A 11 -25.71 -23.36 2.32
N VAL A 12 -26.29 -22.30 1.75
CA VAL A 12 -27.42 -21.57 2.34
C VAL A 12 -28.64 -22.49 2.49
N SER A 13 -28.91 -23.34 1.49
CA SER A 13 -29.99 -24.32 1.56
C SER A 13 -29.80 -25.37 2.67
N ASN A 14 -28.55 -25.75 2.96
CA ASN A 14 -28.25 -26.78 3.97
C ASN A 14 -28.15 -26.22 5.39
N ASN A 15 -27.59 -25.02 5.55
CA ASN A 15 -27.23 -24.47 6.87
C ASN A 15 -28.15 -23.32 7.31
N CYS A 16 -28.70 -22.56 6.36
CA CYS A 16 -29.40 -21.30 6.64
C CYS A 16 -30.84 -21.25 6.13
N PHE A 17 -31.38 -22.35 5.58
CA PHE A 17 -32.72 -22.36 4.97
C PHE A 17 -33.80 -21.80 5.90
N PHE A 18 -33.86 -22.25 7.16
CA PHE A 18 -34.90 -21.77 8.07
C PHE A 18 -34.74 -20.29 8.45
N ALA A 19 -33.49 -19.83 8.65
CA ALA A 19 -33.20 -18.43 8.92
C ALA A 19 -33.57 -17.54 7.72
N CYS A 20 -33.27 -17.98 6.50
CA CYS A 20 -33.52 -17.21 5.28
C CYS A 20 -34.96 -17.30 4.75
N ALA A 21 -35.66 -18.43 4.94
CA ALA A 21 -37.02 -18.61 4.45
C ALA A 21 -38.09 -18.10 5.42
N PHE A 22 -37.78 -18.06 6.72
CA PHE A 22 -38.77 -17.75 7.76
C PHE A 22 -38.29 -16.75 8.82
N GLY A 23 -37.00 -16.40 8.84
CA GLY A 23 -36.44 -15.37 9.73
C GLY A 23 -36.48 -13.97 9.11
N SER A 24 -35.85 -13.01 9.79
CA SER A 24 -35.63 -11.68 9.25
C SER A 24 -34.44 -11.66 8.28
N GLU A 25 -34.32 -10.57 7.51
CA GLU A 25 -33.17 -10.33 6.64
C GLU A 25 -31.85 -10.37 7.42
N ALA A 26 -31.81 -9.75 8.60
CA ALA A 26 -30.64 -9.76 9.48
C ALA A 26 -30.30 -11.16 9.99
N ASP A 27 -31.29 -12.01 10.30
CA ASP A 27 -31.06 -13.39 10.74
C ASP A 27 -30.49 -14.25 9.61
N CYS A 28 -30.99 -14.04 8.38
CA CYS A 28 -30.46 -14.70 7.19
C CYS A 28 -29.02 -14.28 6.94
N GLU A 29 -28.75 -12.97 6.90
CA GLU A 29 -27.42 -12.41 6.68
C GLU A 29 -26.41 -12.93 7.70
N ALA A 30 -26.75 -12.89 8.99
CA ALA A 30 -25.89 -13.41 10.05
C ALA A 30 -25.59 -14.91 9.89
N CYS A 31 -26.59 -15.72 9.49
CA CYS A 31 -26.38 -17.14 9.23
C CYS A 31 -25.46 -17.38 8.04
N VAL A 32 -25.69 -16.66 6.93
CA VAL A 32 -24.90 -16.78 5.70
C VAL A 32 -23.45 -16.36 5.96
N ALA A 33 -23.26 -15.24 6.67
CA ALA A 33 -21.94 -14.76 7.07
C ALA A 33 -21.17 -15.79 7.91
N GLN A 34 -21.86 -16.45 8.83
CA GLN A 34 -21.23 -17.44 9.70
C GLN A 34 -20.90 -18.76 9.01
N ASN A 35 -21.75 -19.23 8.08
CA ASN A 35 -21.67 -20.62 7.59
C ASN A 35 -21.25 -20.76 6.13
N CYS A 36 -21.40 -19.72 5.31
CA CYS A 36 -21.27 -19.84 3.85
C CYS A 36 -20.42 -18.75 3.19
N GLN A 37 -20.16 -17.63 3.88
CA GLN A 37 -19.44 -16.50 3.31
C GLN A 37 -17.96 -16.81 3.07
N ALA A 38 -17.25 -17.40 4.05
CA ALA A 38 -15.83 -17.71 3.91
C ALA A 38 -15.51 -18.63 2.71
N ASP A 39 -16.30 -19.70 2.52
CA ASP A 39 -16.11 -20.62 1.38
C ASP A 39 -16.39 -19.92 0.04
N PHE A 40 -17.38 -19.01 0.02
CA PHE A 40 -17.66 -18.22 -1.18
C PHE A 40 -16.53 -17.25 -1.49
N GLU A 41 -16.03 -16.52 -0.49
CA GLU A 41 -14.91 -15.58 -0.60
C GLU A 41 -13.66 -16.27 -1.14
N VAL A 42 -13.28 -17.42 -0.56
CA VAL A 42 -12.15 -18.23 -1.05
C VAL A 42 -12.36 -18.69 -2.49
N CYS A 43 -13.56 -19.17 -2.85
CA CYS A 43 -13.86 -19.61 -4.21
C CYS A 43 -13.85 -18.46 -5.22
N ALA A 44 -14.39 -17.30 -4.83
CA ALA A 44 -14.49 -16.11 -5.65
C ALA A 44 -13.17 -15.34 -5.74
N GLY A 45 -12.18 -15.68 -4.91
CA GLY A 45 -10.91 -14.95 -4.79
C GLY A 45 -11.09 -13.59 -4.12
N ILE A 46 -12.09 -13.46 -3.25
CA ILE A 46 -12.36 -12.25 -2.45
C ILE A 46 -11.72 -12.46 -1.08
N VAL A 47 -10.40 -12.60 -1.07
CA VAL A 47 -9.63 -12.82 0.16
C VAL A 47 -8.82 -11.57 0.46
N ASP A 48 -8.42 -11.44 1.71
CA ASP A 48 -7.39 -10.52 2.19
C ASP A 48 -6.05 -11.28 2.13
N LEU A 49 -5.23 -11.00 1.12
CA LEU A 49 -4.05 -11.80 0.82
C LEU A 49 -2.82 -11.37 1.65
N ASP A 50 -2.68 -10.08 1.93
CA ASP A 50 -1.56 -9.50 2.68
C ASP A 50 -1.89 -9.16 4.15
N GLN A 51 -3.15 -9.33 4.56
CA GLN A 51 -3.66 -9.24 5.92
C GLN A 51 -3.70 -7.81 6.49
N ASP A 52 -4.01 -6.82 5.66
CA ASP A 52 -4.23 -5.44 6.11
C ASP A 52 -5.69 -5.12 6.52
N GLY A 53 -6.61 -6.06 6.28
CA GLY A 53 -8.01 -5.96 6.63
C GLY A 53 -8.92 -5.51 5.49
N GLU A 54 -8.37 -5.25 4.30
CA GLU A 54 -9.13 -5.08 3.07
C GLU A 54 -9.10 -6.36 2.24
N SER A 55 -10.06 -6.50 1.32
CA SER A 55 -10.08 -7.64 0.40
C SER A 55 -9.66 -7.16 -0.98
N THR A 56 -9.17 -8.07 -1.83
CA THR A 56 -8.97 -7.89 -3.29
C THR A 56 -9.93 -6.97 -4.06
N ILE A 57 -11.18 -6.79 -3.61
CA ILE A 57 -12.16 -5.90 -4.27
C ILE A 57 -11.99 -4.43 -3.85
N CYS A 58 -11.66 -4.20 -2.58
CA CYS A 58 -11.52 -2.86 -2.00
C CYS A 58 -10.06 -2.40 -1.93
N ASP A 59 -9.12 -3.33 -2.05
CA ASP A 59 -7.70 -3.09 -2.03
C ASP A 59 -7.16 -2.72 -3.43
N CYS A 60 -6.32 -1.68 -3.51
CA CYS A 60 -5.66 -1.30 -4.75
C CYS A 60 -4.38 -2.09 -5.06
N ASP A 61 -3.75 -2.71 -4.06
CA ASP A 61 -2.66 -3.69 -4.21
C ASP A 61 -2.72 -4.76 -3.10
N ASP A 62 -3.56 -5.78 -3.33
CA ASP A 62 -3.76 -6.97 -2.48
C ASP A 62 -2.49 -7.83 -2.26
N SER A 63 -1.32 -7.40 -2.74
CA SER A 63 -0.05 -8.05 -2.47
C SER A 63 0.86 -7.27 -1.52
N ASP A 64 0.45 -6.07 -1.10
CA ASP A 64 1.20 -5.15 -0.25
C ASP A 64 0.30 -4.54 0.83
N GLY A 65 0.34 -5.11 2.04
CA GLY A 65 -0.47 -4.65 3.17
C GLY A 65 -0.09 -3.27 3.73
N THR A 66 0.72 -2.49 3.00
CA THR A 66 0.93 -1.05 3.22
C THR A 66 0.16 -0.19 2.23
N VAL A 67 -0.58 -0.78 1.29
CA VAL A 67 -1.27 -0.12 0.19
C VAL A 67 -2.75 -0.51 0.22
N TYR A 68 -3.57 0.30 0.89
CA TYR A 68 -5.01 0.06 1.06
C TYR A 68 -5.77 1.37 1.28
N PRO A 69 -7.10 1.43 1.04
CA PRO A 69 -7.90 2.62 1.30
C PRO A 69 -7.65 3.29 2.66
N GLY A 70 -7.07 4.48 2.63
CA GLY A 70 -6.74 5.25 3.85
C GLY A 70 -5.47 4.82 4.58
N ALA A 71 -4.60 4.02 3.98
CA ALA A 71 -3.30 3.68 4.55
C ALA A 71 -2.41 4.92 4.78
N PRO A 72 -1.49 4.87 5.77
CA PRO A 72 -0.45 5.88 5.90
C PRO A 72 0.56 5.81 4.75
N GLY A 73 1.04 6.97 4.30
CA GLY A 73 2.11 7.01 3.30
C GLY A 73 3.43 6.41 3.80
N THR A 74 4.13 5.74 2.89
CA THR A 74 5.40 5.04 3.15
C THR A 74 6.63 5.76 2.59
N ALA A 75 6.46 6.92 1.96
CA ALA A 75 7.48 7.63 1.18
C ALA A 75 8.15 6.75 0.10
N SER A 76 7.43 5.76 -0.42
CA SER A 76 7.93 4.80 -1.43
C SER A 76 7.57 5.20 -2.86
N GLY A 77 6.90 6.35 -3.06
CA GLY A 77 6.41 6.79 -4.36
C GLY A 77 5.22 5.97 -4.85
N VAL A 78 4.51 5.34 -3.91
CA VAL A 78 3.32 4.53 -4.14
C VAL A 78 2.15 5.24 -3.48
N ASP A 79 1.01 5.27 -4.16
CA ASP A 79 -0.26 5.73 -3.59
C ASP A 79 -0.72 4.68 -2.57
N ASN A 80 -0.30 4.85 -1.33
CA ASN A 80 -0.58 3.91 -0.26
C ASN A 80 -2.06 3.93 0.11
N ASN A 81 -2.73 5.07 0.00
CA ASN A 81 -4.09 5.25 0.48
C ASN A 81 -5.18 4.98 -0.57
N CYS A 82 -4.80 4.64 -1.80
CA CYS A 82 -5.66 4.32 -2.94
C CYS A 82 -6.62 5.47 -3.39
N ASP A 83 -6.28 6.73 -3.14
CA ASP A 83 -7.13 7.88 -3.53
C ASP A 83 -6.85 8.40 -4.96
N GLY A 84 -5.85 7.84 -5.63
CA GLY A 84 -5.44 8.15 -6.99
C GLY A 84 -4.50 9.34 -7.11
N VAL A 85 -4.02 9.90 -6.00
CA VAL A 85 -3.02 10.98 -5.96
C VAL A 85 -1.90 10.65 -4.98
N LEU A 86 -0.65 10.97 -5.34
CA LEU A 86 0.45 10.88 -4.37
C LEU A 86 0.40 12.07 -3.41
N SER A 87 0.29 11.79 -2.12
CA SER A 87 0.45 12.76 -1.05
C SER A 87 1.91 12.95 -0.64
N GLU A 88 2.16 13.97 0.20
CA GLU A 88 3.49 14.27 0.74
C GLU A 88 4.09 13.09 1.52
N SER A 89 3.26 12.33 2.26
CA SER A 89 3.74 11.15 3.00
C SER A 89 3.98 9.93 2.11
N GLU A 90 3.51 9.95 0.87
CA GLU A 90 3.62 8.84 -0.09
C GLU A 90 4.74 9.05 -1.10
N ALA A 91 5.05 10.31 -1.42
CA ALA A 91 6.09 10.67 -2.38
C ALA A 91 7.46 10.11 -1.98
N ALA A 92 8.09 9.36 -2.90
CA ALA A 92 9.50 8.99 -2.77
C ALA A 92 10.37 10.14 -3.27
N CYS A 93 11.03 10.84 -2.34
CA CYS A 93 12.03 11.84 -2.67
C CYS A 93 13.38 11.52 -2.03
N PRO A 94 14.06 10.46 -2.51
CA PRO A 94 15.36 10.06 -1.98
C PRO A 94 16.45 11.11 -2.17
N LEU A 95 16.23 12.11 -3.03
CA LEU A 95 17.17 13.22 -3.27
C LEU A 95 16.77 14.52 -2.56
N ASP A 96 15.64 14.53 -1.85
CA ASP A 96 15.26 15.60 -0.92
C ASP A 96 15.92 15.29 0.44
N LEU A 97 16.96 16.04 0.76
CA LEU A 97 17.81 15.82 1.93
C LEU A 97 17.41 16.67 3.12
N ASP A 98 16.54 17.68 2.95
CA ASP A 98 16.06 18.52 4.05
C ASP A 98 14.56 18.36 4.37
N GLY A 99 13.84 17.58 3.56
CA GLY A 99 12.45 17.18 3.76
C GLY A 99 11.45 18.28 3.39
N ASP A 100 11.82 19.21 2.51
CA ASP A 100 10.96 20.31 2.04
C ASP A 100 10.11 19.98 0.80
N LEU A 101 10.20 18.73 0.32
CA LEU A 101 9.49 18.18 -0.83
C LEU A 101 9.95 18.76 -2.17
N ALA A 102 11.19 19.27 -2.26
CA ALA A 102 11.75 19.67 -3.54
C ALA A 102 13.25 19.44 -3.58
N VAL A 103 13.76 18.93 -4.71
CA VAL A 103 15.20 18.81 -4.92
C VAL A 103 15.73 20.14 -5.44
N THR A 104 16.25 20.98 -4.55
CA THR A 104 16.71 22.34 -4.84
C THR A 104 18.18 22.56 -4.45
N VAL A 105 18.57 23.85 -4.39
CA VAL A 105 19.91 24.22 -3.91
C VAL A 105 20.08 23.87 -2.43
N ALA A 106 19.00 23.80 -1.66
CA ALA A 106 19.06 23.44 -0.25
C ALA A 106 19.62 22.01 -0.08
N ASP A 107 19.17 21.06 -0.89
CA ASP A 107 19.66 19.67 -0.87
C ASP A 107 21.11 19.57 -1.34
N VAL A 108 21.48 20.33 -2.38
CA VAL A 108 22.88 20.42 -2.81
C VAL A 108 23.75 20.90 -1.65
N LEU A 109 23.30 21.88 -0.87
CA LEU A 109 24.04 22.39 0.29
C LEU A 109 24.07 21.38 1.45
N SER A 110 22.99 20.64 1.68
CA SER A 110 22.93 19.53 2.64
C SER A 110 23.97 18.46 2.28
N LEU A 111 24.01 18.01 1.02
CA LEU A 111 24.99 17.05 0.53
C LEU A 111 26.43 17.58 0.67
N LEU A 112 26.66 18.82 0.24
CA LEU A 112 27.99 19.44 0.31
C LEU A 112 28.49 19.68 1.75
N SER A 113 27.60 19.66 2.74
CA SER A 113 27.99 19.76 4.16
C SER A 113 28.80 18.55 4.65
N GLU A 114 28.63 17.39 4.01
CA GLU A 114 29.36 16.15 4.30
C GLU A 114 30.38 15.78 3.20
N PHE A 115 30.63 16.67 2.23
CA PHE A 115 31.53 16.35 1.11
C PHE A 115 32.93 15.92 1.56
N GLY A 116 33.37 14.75 1.10
CA GLY A 116 34.62 14.11 1.51
C GLY A 116 34.49 13.21 2.75
N CYS A 117 33.27 12.92 3.21
CA CYS A 117 33.03 11.90 4.22
C CYS A 117 33.37 10.49 3.68
N GLU A 118 34.02 9.65 4.49
CA GLU A 118 34.47 8.30 4.11
C GLU A 118 33.92 7.18 5.02
N ALA A 119 33.12 7.51 6.03
CA ALA A 119 32.51 6.52 6.92
C ALA A 119 31.34 7.13 7.72
N GLY A 120 30.22 6.40 7.78
CA GLY A 120 29.04 6.80 8.56
C GLY A 120 28.39 8.09 8.06
N CYS A 121 28.44 8.31 6.75
CA CYS A 121 27.90 9.49 6.10
C CYS A 121 26.37 9.37 6.00
N THR A 122 25.67 10.47 6.26
CA THR A 122 24.21 10.53 6.20
C THR A 122 23.74 10.88 4.79
N ASN A 123 24.53 11.69 4.08
CA ASN A 123 24.20 12.23 2.76
C ASN A 123 24.90 11.50 1.60
N ASP A 124 25.22 10.22 1.80
CA ASP A 124 25.67 9.28 0.77
C ASP A 124 24.43 8.78 0.01
N VAL A 125 24.18 9.38 -1.15
CA VAL A 125 22.93 9.17 -1.90
C VAL A 125 23.01 8.00 -2.87
N ASP A 126 24.22 7.55 -3.24
CA ASP A 126 24.41 6.38 -4.09
C ASP A 126 24.76 5.10 -3.32
N GLY A 127 25.02 5.22 -2.02
CA GLY A 127 25.21 4.13 -1.08
C GLY A 127 26.58 3.46 -1.16
N ASP A 128 27.60 4.14 -1.71
CA ASP A 128 28.95 3.59 -1.85
C ASP A 128 29.82 3.68 -0.59
N GLY A 129 29.30 4.34 0.45
CA GLY A 129 29.92 4.55 1.75
C GLY A 129 30.68 5.87 1.88
N GLN A 130 30.66 6.73 0.87
CA GLN A 130 31.35 8.03 0.85
C GLN A 130 30.41 9.14 0.37
N VAL A 131 30.77 10.40 0.65
CA VAL A 131 30.12 11.56 0.00
C VAL A 131 31.12 12.20 -0.94
N SER A 132 30.91 12.02 -2.23
CA SER A 132 31.85 12.37 -3.28
C SER A 132 31.19 13.14 -4.43
N VAL A 133 31.91 13.30 -5.54
CA VAL A 133 31.34 13.89 -6.76
C VAL A 133 30.24 12.99 -7.35
N ALA A 134 30.30 11.67 -7.12
CA ALA A 134 29.26 10.75 -7.59
C ALA A 134 27.90 11.11 -6.97
N ASP A 135 27.86 11.34 -5.66
CA ASP A 135 26.68 11.81 -4.93
C ASP A 135 26.13 13.13 -5.45
N VAL A 136 27.01 14.10 -5.69
CA VAL A 136 26.61 15.39 -6.28
C VAL A 136 25.95 15.18 -7.64
N LEU A 137 26.50 14.30 -8.48
CA LEU A 137 25.93 14.02 -9.80
C LEU A 137 24.60 13.26 -9.71
N THR A 138 24.46 12.35 -8.76
CA THR A 138 23.21 11.65 -8.45
C THR A 138 22.13 12.62 -8.02
N LEU A 139 22.42 13.52 -7.07
CA LEU A 139 21.47 14.56 -6.65
C LEU A 139 21.10 15.50 -7.80
N LEU A 140 22.08 15.95 -8.59
CA LEU A 140 21.83 16.82 -9.73
C LEU A 140 21.00 16.16 -10.84
N SER A 141 20.91 14.83 -10.88
CA SER A 141 20.05 14.12 -11.84
C SER A 141 18.55 14.36 -11.57
N GLY A 142 18.19 14.65 -10.32
CA GLY A 142 16.84 15.03 -9.89
C GLY A 142 16.65 16.52 -9.65
N PHE A 143 17.63 17.38 -9.94
CA PHE A 143 17.54 18.79 -9.58
C PHE A 143 16.34 19.50 -10.23
N GLY A 144 15.54 20.17 -9.40
CA GLY A 144 14.33 20.88 -9.79
C GLY A 144 13.08 20.01 -9.83
N THR A 145 13.15 18.74 -9.40
CA THR A 145 11.94 17.93 -9.19
C THR A 145 11.22 18.39 -7.94
N VAL A 146 9.90 18.52 -8.06
CA VAL A 146 8.98 18.73 -6.94
C VAL A 146 8.36 17.39 -6.59
N CYS A 147 8.28 17.15 -5.30
CA CYS A 147 7.57 16.09 -4.62
C CYS A 147 6.26 16.68 -4.06
#